data_AF-A0A9D9UY42-F1
#
_entry.id   AF-A0A9D9UY42-F1
#
_cell.length_a   1.000
_cell.length_b   1.000
_cell.length_c   1.000
_cell.angle_alpha   90.00
_cell.angle_beta   90.00
_cell.angle_gamma   90.00
#
_symmetry.space_group_name_H-M   'P 1'
#
loop_
_entity.id
_entity.type
_entity.pdbx_description
1 polymer ?
#
loop_
_entity_poly.entity_id
_entity_poly.type
_entity_poly.pdbx_seq_one_letter_code
_entity_poly.pdbx_strand_id
1 'polypeptide(L)'
;MNKIIILFLAFICLLSESVKSQNSISCPTFLKSEKSGLSPWQKYTVKTGLVFIAGASDGVSQTLAFHYEYFQNDFPDAPQNYWNPDSSWYNKWANGDPNQGEAFPGSSTMFVWTTDGYHLFRTISKTSLVSGICFGTVVNVYDQKKWWIYLTDFVLYSVAYSAGFHLTYTLMFGKPTE
;
A
#
# COMPACT_ATOMS: atom_id res chain seq x y z
N MET A 1 17.68 -0.23 -7.26
CA MET A 1 16.49 0.26 -8.00
C MET A 1 15.81 -0.82 -8.87
N ASN A 2 16.54 -1.60 -9.67
CA ASN A 2 15.95 -2.59 -10.58
C ASN A 2 15.15 -3.72 -9.89
N LYS A 3 15.53 -4.19 -8.70
CA LYS A 3 14.85 -5.32 -8.04
C LYS A 3 13.45 -4.97 -7.50
N ILE A 4 13.25 -3.75 -6.99
CA ILE A 4 11.95 -3.28 -6.49
C ILE A 4 10.99 -3.01 -7.64
N ILE A 5 11.47 -2.36 -8.71
CA ILE A 5 10.67 -2.12 -9.91
C ILE A 5 10.27 -3.45 -10.56
N ILE A 6 11.16 -4.44 -10.61
CA ILE A 6 10.86 -5.78 -11.16
C ILE A 6 9.81 -6.51 -10.29
N LEU A 7 9.90 -6.46 -8.96
CA LEU A 7 8.90 -7.09 -8.07
C LEU A 7 7.54 -6.37 -8.14
N PHE A 8 7.53 -5.04 -8.19
CA PHE A 8 6.32 -4.24 -8.28
C PHE A 8 5.65 -4.39 -9.66
N LEU A 9 6.43 -4.41 -10.75
CA LEU A 9 5.93 -4.68 -12.11
C LEU A 9 5.50 -6.13 -12.30
N ALA A 10 6.21 -7.11 -11.73
CA ALA A 10 5.78 -8.51 -11.78
C ALA A 10 4.43 -8.70 -11.07
N PHE A 11 4.21 -8.01 -9.94
CA PHE A 11 2.93 -8.03 -9.24
C PHE A 11 1.83 -7.29 -10.02
N ILE A 12 2.12 -6.13 -10.62
CA ILE A 12 1.17 -5.41 -11.50
C ILE A 12 0.82 -6.24 -12.75
N CYS A 13 1.77 -6.97 -13.34
CA CYS A 13 1.53 -7.89 -14.45
C CYS A 13 0.64 -9.08 -14.04
N LEU A 14 0.85 -9.64 -12.84
CA LEU A 14 -0.03 -10.68 -12.30
C LEU A 14 -1.45 -10.16 -12.01
N LEU A 15 -1.59 -8.87 -11.68
CA LEU A 15 -2.89 -8.21 -11.53
C LEU A 15 -3.54 -7.87 -12.88
N SER A 16 -2.76 -7.55 -13.91
CA SER A 16 -3.28 -7.17 -15.24
C SER A 16 -3.76 -8.38 -16.06
N GLU A 17 -3.18 -9.56 -15.87
CA GLU A 17 -3.64 -10.80 -16.50
C GLU A 17 -5.01 -11.28 -15.98
N SER A 18 -5.44 -10.80 -14.81
CA SER A 18 -6.77 -11.10 -14.25
C SER A 18 -7.92 -10.33 -14.93
N VAL A 19 -7.62 -9.37 -15.82
CA VAL A 19 -8.61 -8.49 -16.45
C VAL A 19 -8.58 -8.66 -17.97
N LYS A 20 -9.07 -9.78 -18.48
CA LYS A 20 -9.47 -9.91 -19.89
C LYS A 20 -10.85 -10.55 -19.98
N SER A 21 -11.69 -9.99 -20.88
CA SER A 21 -13.00 -10.49 -21.36
C SER A 21 -14.23 -10.05 -20.52
N GLN A 22 -15.31 -9.41 -21.02
CA GLN A 22 -15.83 -9.13 -22.37
C GLN A 22 -16.63 -7.81 -22.42
N ASN A 23 -16.60 -7.16 -23.59
CA ASN A 23 -17.52 -6.10 -23.99
C ASN A 23 -18.84 -6.69 -24.51
N SER A 24 -19.98 -6.22 -24.00
CA SER A 24 -21.23 -6.13 -24.76
C SER A 24 -22.14 -5.05 -24.17
N ILE A 25 -22.51 -4.08 -25.00
CA ILE A 25 -23.31 -2.91 -24.67
C ILE A 25 -24.79 -3.30 -24.58
N SER A 26 -25.49 -2.99 -23.46
CA SER A 26 -26.90 -2.55 -23.47
C SER A 26 -27.45 -2.15 -22.07
N CYS A 27 -28.13 -0.99 -22.04
CA CYS A 27 -29.18 -0.49 -21.12
C CYS A 27 -28.81 -0.10 -19.65
N PRO A 28 -29.14 1.13 -19.19
CA PRO A 28 -28.81 1.57 -17.83
C PRO A 28 -29.83 1.00 -16.83
N THR A 29 -29.53 -0.17 -16.28
CA THR A 29 -30.17 -0.67 -15.04
C THR A 29 -29.29 -0.30 -13.85
N PHE A 30 -29.58 0.87 -13.28
CA PHE A 30 -28.99 1.36 -12.02
C PHE A 30 -29.31 0.38 -10.89
N LEU A 31 -28.36 -0.51 -10.53
CA LEU A 31 -28.44 -1.58 -9.51
C LEU A 31 -28.71 -3.01 -10.02
N LYS A 32 -28.20 -3.40 -11.19
CA LYS A 32 -27.79 -4.81 -11.31
C LYS A 32 -26.41 -4.92 -10.66
N SER A 33 -26.37 -5.49 -9.45
CA SER A 33 -25.14 -5.94 -8.80
C SER A 33 -24.42 -6.85 -9.80
N GLU A 34 -23.43 -6.28 -10.48
CA GLU A 34 -22.55 -7.04 -11.36
C GLU A 34 -21.76 -7.96 -10.43
N LYS A 35 -22.15 -9.23 -10.40
CA LYS A 35 -21.39 -10.25 -9.69
C LYS A 35 -20.00 -10.22 -10.32
N SER A 36 -19.02 -9.66 -9.59
CA SER A 36 -17.61 -9.69 -9.99
C SER A 36 -17.29 -11.10 -10.52
N GLY A 37 -16.79 -11.23 -11.75
CA GLY A 37 -16.46 -12.53 -12.37
C GLY A 37 -15.38 -13.34 -11.65
N LEU A 38 -14.83 -12.80 -10.55
CA LEU A 38 -13.85 -13.45 -9.70
C LEU A 38 -14.46 -14.60 -8.90
N SER A 39 -13.79 -15.75 -8.94
CA SER A 39 -14.03 -16.88 -8.03
C SER A 39 -13.76 -16.49 -6.57
N PRO A 40 -14.30 -17.24 -5.59
CA PRO A 40 -14.07 -16.98 -4.17
C PRO A 40 -12.58 -16.90 -3.80
N TRP A 41 -11.76 -17.81 -4.31
CA TRP A 41 -10.32 -17.83 -4.04
C TRP A 41 -9.60 -16.61 -4.59
N GLN A 42 -9.94 -16.18 -5.81
CA GLN A 42 -9.39 -14.95 -6.38
C GLN A 42 -9.71 -13.72 -5.51
N LYS A 43 -10.92 -13.65 -4.95
CA LYS A 43 -11.27 -12.57 -4.02
C LYS A 43 -10.39 -12.62 -2.77
N TYR A 44 -10.22 -13.80 -2.17
CA TYR A 44 -9.33 -13.94 -1.01
C TYR A 44 -7.89 -13.56 -1.35
N THR A 45 -7.36 -13.99 -2.49
CA THR A 45 -6.01 -13.63 -2.96
C THR A 45 -5.84 -12.13 -3.11
N VAL A 46 -6.81 -11.43 -3.70
CA VAL A 46 -6.73 -9.96 -3.84
C VAL A 46 -6.78 -9.29 -2.48
N LYS A 47 -7.69 -9.71 -1.59
CA LYS A 47 -7.81 -9.14 -0.24
C LYS A 47 -6.53 -9.32 0.55
N THR A 48 -6.01 -10.55 0.61
CA THR A 48 -4.79 -10.84 1.38
C THR A 48 -3.55 -10.23 0.75
N GLY A 49 -3.46 -10.17 -0.58
CA GLY A 49 -2.39 -9.48 -1.28
C GLY A 49 -2.35 -7.99 -0.95
N LEU A 50 -3.49 -7.31 -0.92
CA LEU A 50 -3.58 -5.91 -0.51
C LEU A 50 -3.18 -5.71 0.96
N VAL A 51 -3.61 -6.60 1.86
CA VAL A 51 -3.22 -6.55 3.28
C VAL A 51 -1.72 -6.83 3.46
N PHE A 52 -1.15 -7.74 2.67
CA PHE A 52 0.29 -7.99 2.65
C PHE A 52 1.08 -6.76 2.20
N ILE A 53 0.65 -6.10 1.12
CA ILE A 53 1.23 -4.82 0.66
C ILE A 53 1.13 -3.76 1.76
N ALA A 54 0.01 -3.75 2.50
CA ALA A 54 -0.16 -2.81 3.59
C ALA A 54 0.91 -2.98 4.68
N GLY A 55 1.15 -4.23 5.11
CA GLY A 55 2.20 -4.55 6.07
C GLY A 55 3.60 -4.27 5.55
N ALA A 56 3.89 -4.67 4.31
CA ALA A 56 5.19 -4.41 3.67
C ALA A 56 5.49 -2.90 3.61
N SER A 57 4.49 -2.10 3.21
CA SER A 57 4.64 -0.64 3.13
C SER A 57 4.80 0.00 4.51
N ASP A 58 4.09 -0.50 5.53
CA ASP A 58 4.28 -0.05 6.91
C ASP A 58 5.71 -0.34 7.38
N GLY A 59 6.24 -1.54 7.11
CA GLY A 59 7.62 -1.89 7.43
C GLY A 59 8.64 -0.94 6.79
N VAL A 60 8.48 -0.57 5.51
CA VAL A 60 9.31 0.47 4.88
C VAL A 60 9.19 1.80 5.62
N SER A 61 7.96 2.22 5.96
CA SER A 61 7.76 3.50 6.65
C SER A 61 8.36 3.53 8.05
N GLN A 62 8.31 2.42 8.79
CA GLN A 62 8.94 2.30 10.10
C GLN A 62 10.47 2.31 9.97
N THR A 63 11.03 1.63 8.97
CA THR A 63 12.46 1.70 8.68
C THR A 63 12.88 3.13 8.39
N LEU A 64 12.17 3.85 7.52
CA LEU A 64 12.51 5.24 7.21
C LEU A 64 12.46 6.13 8.46
N ALA A 65 11.49 5.92 9.35
CA ALA A 65 11.30 6.75 10.54
C ALA A 65 12.30 6.48 11.68
N PHE A 66 12.70 5.22 11.87
CA PHE A 66 13.45 4.80 13.06
C PHE A 66 14.83 4.23 12.77
N HIS A 67 15.08 3.82 11.52
CA HIS A 67 16.28 3.10 11.09
C HIS A 67 16.70 3.56 9.69
N TYR A 68 16.70 4.87 9.47
CA TYR A 68 17.01 5.44 8.16
C TYR A 68 18.40 5.02 7.67
N GLU A 69 19.36 4.89 8.59
CA GLU A 69 20.71 4.41 8.31
C GLU A 69 20.73 3.01 7.68
N TYR A 70 19.80 2.12 8.04
CA TYR A 70 19.71 0.79 7.43
C TYR A 70 19.18 0.89 6.00
N PHE A 71 18.17 1.73 5.76
CA PHE A 71 17.69 2.03 4.41
C PHE A 71 18.79 2.65 3.55
N GLN A 72 19.56 3.61 4.09
CA GLN A 72 20.63 4.30 3.38
C GLN A 72 21.79 3.36 3.04
N ASN A 73 22.10 2.39 3.91
CA ASN A 73 23.11 1.38 3.62
C ASN A 73 22.76 0.54 2.38
N ASP A 74 21.48 0.17 2.24
CA ASP A 74 20.99 -0.61 1.09
C ASP A 74 20.78 0.26 -0.17
N PHE A 75 20.49 1.54 0.03
CA PHE A 75 20.21 2.52 -1.04
C PHE A 75 21.04 3.79 -0.85
N PRO A 76 22.37 3.74 -1.01
CA PRO A 76 23.27 4.88 -0.75
C PRO A 76 23.02 6.06 -1.69
N ASP A 77 22.57 5.77 -2.92
CA ASP A 77 22.28 6.78 -3.94
C ASP A 77 20.84 7.32 -3.86
N ALA A 78 20.04 6.91 -2.87
CA ALA A 78 18.69 7.40 -2.71
C ALA A 78 18.69 8.91 -2.36
N PRO A 79 17.90 9.75 -3.06
CA PRO A 79 17.83 11.18 -2.79
C PRO A 79 17.46 11.48 -1.33
N GLN A 80 18.40 12.04 -0.59
CA GLN A 80 18.25 12.31 0.84
C GLN A 80 17.06 13.23 1.10
N ASN A 81 16.90 14.26 0.27
CA ASN A 81 15.80 15.20 0.34
C ASN A 81 14.41 14.58 0.13
N TYR A 82 14.27 13.33 -0.31
CA TYR A 82 12.97 12.65 -0.41
C TYR A 82 12.84 11.49 0.59
N TRP A 83 13.92 10.75 0.82
CA TRP A 83 13.89 9.52 1.59
C TRP A 83 14.24 9.72 3.08
N ASN A 84 15.02 10.74 3.41
CA ASN A 84 15.44 11.01 4.79
C ASN A 84 14.41 11.91 5.50
N PRO A 85 13.68 11.42 6.52
CA PRO A 85 12.66 12.21 7.21
C PRO A 85 13.19 13.50 7.87
N ASP A 86 14.48 13.56 8.22
CA ASP A 86 15.10 14.74 8.82
C ASP A 86 15.20 15.92 7.84
N SER A 87 15.16 15.64 6.54
CA SER A 87 15.28 16.65 5.48
C SER A 87 14.07 16.69 4.54
N SER A 88 13.32 15.60 4.40
CA SER A 88 12.27 15.53 3.39
C SER A 88 11.07 16.44 3.65
N TRP A 89 10.93 16.95 4.86
CA TRP A 89 9.89 17.91 5.21
C TRP A 89 10.01 19.24 4.45
N TYR A 90 11.20 19.63 3.98
CA TYR A 90 11.39 20.85 3.17
C TYR A 90 10.55 20.81 1.89
N ASN A 91 10.34 19.63 1.30
CA ASN A 91 9.56 19.47 0.05
C ASN A 91 8.08 19.87 0.18
N LYS A 92 7.59 20.04 1.41
CA LYS A 92 6.20 20.46 1.67
C LYS A 92 6.01 21.95 1.46
N TRP A 93 7.09 22.72 1.41
CA TRP A 93 7.04 24.18 1.50
C TRP A 93 7.73 24.84 0.30
N ALA A 94 7.20 25.99 -0.13
CA ALA A 94 7.79 26.77 -1.20
C ALA A 94 9.21 27.18 -0.81
N ASN A 95 10.18 26.88 -1.69
CA ASN A 95 11.61 27.10 -1.43
C ASN A 95 12.13 26.47 -0.11
N GLY A 96 11.44 25.45 0.43
CA GLY A 96 11.80 24.84 1.70
C GLY A 96 11.44 25.67 2.93
N ASP A 97 10.68 26.75 2.80
CA ASP A 97 10.37 27.67 3.90
C ASP A 97 8.86 27.67 4.21
N PRO A 98 8.43 27.18 5.38
CA PRO A 98 7.02 27.21 5.78
C PRO A 98 6.39 28.61 5.75
N ASN A 99 7.18 29.67 5.94
CA ASN A 99 6.69 31.04 5.89
C ASN A 99 6.34 31.51 4.48
N GLN A 100 6.83 30.82 3.45
CA GLN A 100 6.52 31.09 2.04
C GLN A 100 5.32 30.29 1.55
N GLY A 101 4.69 29.50 2.44
CA GLY A 101 3.52 28.69 2.14
C GLY A 101 3.87 27.32 1.57
N GLU A 102 2.83 26.58 1.21
CA GLU A 102 2.95 25.24 0.64
C GLU A 102 3.65 25.25 -0.73
N ALA A 103 4.46 24.23 -1.02
CA ALA A 103 5.11 24.06 -2.32
C ALA A 103 4.08 23.95 -3.46
N PHE A 104 2.94 23.33 -3.18
CA PHE A 104 1.74 23.29 -4.02
C PHE A 104 0.52 23.02 -3.13
N PRO A 105 -0.71 23.36 -3.55
CA PRO A 105 -1.89 23.22 -2.70
C PRO A 105 -2.03 21.82 -2.12
N GLY A 106 -2.03 21.73 -0.79
CA GLY A 106 -2.14 20.49 -0.02
C GLY A 106 -0.84 19.72 0.22
N SER A 107 0.33 20.24 -0.17
CA SER A 107 1.63 19.57 0.03
C SER A 107 2.00 19.36 1.51
N SER A 108 1.42 20.10 2.45
CA SER A 108 1.58 19.88 3.89
C SER A 108 0.41 19.11 4.52
N THR A 109 -0.65 18.82 3.74
CA THR A 109 -1.90 18.20 4.21
C THR A 109 -2.30 16.99 3.37
N MET A 110 -3.30 17.11 2.49
CA MET A 110 -3.91 15.99 1.74
C MET A 110 -2.94 15.29 0.79
N PHE A 111 -1.98 16.05 0.24
CA PHE A 111 -1.00 15.57 -0.73
C PHE A 111 0.40 15.44 -0.12
N VAL A 112 0.53 15.43 1.21
CA VAL A 112 1.83 15.24 1.88
C VAL A 112 2.55 13.96 1.44
N TRP A 113 1.79 12.94 1.04
CA TRP A 113 2.32 11.66 0.56
C TRP A 113 3.08 11.73 -0.76
N THR A 114 2.99 12.83 -1.51
CA THR A 114 3.82 13.04 -2.72
C THR A 114 5.14 13.75 -2.41
N THR A 115 5.29 14.29 -1.20
CA THR A 115 6.45 15.14 -0.83
C THR A 115 7.61 14.36 -0.23
N ASP A 116 7.36 13.20 0.38
CA ASP A 116 8.41 12.38 0.99
C ASP A 116 8.05 10.88 1.03
N GLY A 117 9.09 10.04 1.12
CA GLY A 117 8.96 8.59 1.13
C GLY A 117 8.20 8.05 2.34
N TYR A 118 8.38 8.63 3.53
CA TYR A 118 7.70 8.18 4.74
C TYR A 118 6.18 8.33 4.63
N HIS A 119 5.68 9.50 4.20
CA HIS A 119 4.25 9.73 4.01
C HIS A 119 3.69 8.96 2.81
N LEU A 120 4.49 8.73 1.76
CA LEU A 120 4.11 7.87 0.64
C LEU A 120 3.80 6.45 1.14
N PHE A 121 4.74 5.81 1.83
CA PHE A 121 4.57 4.42 2.28
C PHE A 121 3.51 4.27 3.38
N ARG A 122 3.31 5.28 4.22
CA ARG A 122 2.16 5.31 5.15
C ARG A 122 0.83 5.40 4.44
N THR A 123 0.77 6.17 3.37
CA THR A 123 -0.45 6.28 2.55
C THR A 123 -0.72 4.98 1.81
N ILE A 124 0.30 4.38 1.18
CA ILE A 124 0.17 3.06 0.54
C ILE A 124 -0.29 2.01 1.56
N SER A 125 0.30 2.01 2.76
CA SER A 125 -0.08 1.08 3.83
C SER A 125 -1.56 1.20 4.18
N LYS A 126 -2.01 2.41 4.56
CA LYS A 126 -3.39 2.65 4.99
C LYS A 126 -4.41 2.41 3.88
N THR A 127 -4.12 2.89 2.67
CA THR A 127 -5.02 2.71 1.52
C THR A 127 -5.14 1.24 1.15
N SER A 128 -4.03 0.51 1.08
CA SER A 128 -4.03 -0.93 0.78
C SER A 128 -4.75 -1.73 1.86
N LEU A 129 -4.58 -1.40 3.14
CA LEU A 129 -5.29 -2.07 4.23
C LEU A 129 -6.80 -1.86 4.14
N VAL A 130 -7.24 -0.61 3.99
CA VAL A 130 -8.66 -0.27 3.84
C VAL A 130 -9.23 -0.93 2.58
N SER A 131 -8.52 -0.87 1.45
CA SER A 131 -8.92 -1.56 0.22
C SER A 131 -9.05 -3.06 0.42
N GLY A 132 -8.09 -3.73 1.06
CA GLY A 132 -8.15 -5.17 1.32
C GLY A 132 -9.33 -5.59 2.20
N ILE A 133 -9.63 -4.79 3.24
CA ILE A 133 -10.78 -5.02 4.13
C ILE A 133 -12.12 -4.76 3.41
N CYS A 134 -12.20 -3.67 2.63
CA CYS A 134 -13.43 -3.27 1.95
C CYS A 134 -13.70 -4.04 0.65
N PHE A 135 -12.68 -4.64 0.03
CA PHE A 135 -12.80 -5.34 -1.25
C PHE A 135 -13.80 -6.50 -1.16
N GLY A 136 -14.89 -6.37 -1.92
CA GLY A 136 -16.00 -7.34 -1.95
C GLY A 136 -16.92 -7.31 -0.72
N THR A 137 -16.65 -6.47 0.28
CA THR A 137 -17.46 -6.35 1.51
C THR A 137 -18.63 -5.37 1.30
N VAL A 138 -18.48 -4.40 0.41
CA VAL A 138 -19.52 -3.41 0.06
C VAL A 138 -20.74 -4.04 -0.64
N VAL A 139 -20.59 -5.23 -1.24
CA VAL A 139 -21.61 -5.79 -2.15
C VAL A 139 -22.65 -6.68 -1.43
N ASN A 140 -22.39 -7.15 -0.20
CA ASN A 140 -23.31 -8.06 0.51
C ASN A 140 -23.47 -7.67 1.99
N VAL A 141 -23.97 -6.46 2.25
CA VAL A 141 -24.31 -5.99 3.61
C VAL A 141 -25.49 -6.78 4.20
N TYR A 142 -26.31 -7.42 3.36
CA TYR A 142 -27.53 -8.11 3.76
C TYR A 142 -27.38 -9.61 4.06
N ASP A 143 -26.24 -10.23 3.72
CA ASP A 143 -25.98 -11.62 4.07
C ASP A 143 -25.35 -11.69 5.46
N GLN A 144 -26.08 -12.28 6.41
CA GLN A 144 -25.61 -12.56 7.76
C GLN A 144 -24.42 -13.53 7.70
N LYS A 145 -23.20 -13.00 7.57
CA LYS A 145 -21.99 -13.81 7.67
C LYS A 145 -21.92 -14.43 9.05
N LYS A 146 -21.61 -15.72 9.08
CA LYS A 146 -21.37 -16.45 10.32
C LYS A 146 -20.17 -15.83 11.03
N TRP A 147 -20.23 -15.66 12.36
CA TRP A 147 -19.27 -14.87 13.12
C TRP A 147 -17.81 -15.34 12.93
N TRP A 148 -17.59 -16.64 12.76
CA TRP A 148 -16.26 -17.21 12.54
C TRP A 148 -15.62 -16.78 11.23
N ILE A 149 -16.39 -16.31 10.23
CA ILE A 149 -15.83 -15.75 9.01
C ILE A 149 -15.06 -14.48 9.32
N TYR A 150 -15.55 -13.65 10.26
CA TYR A 150 -14.82 -12.46 10.70
C TYR A 150 -13.54 -12.83 11.47
N LEU A 151 -13.59 -13.90 12.27
CA LEU A 151 -12.40 -14.43 12.94
C LEU A 151 -11.37 -14.95 11.93
N THR A 152 -11.81 -15.70 10.92
CA THR A 152 -10.93 -16.17 9.84
C THR A 152 -10.30 -15.01 9.07
N ASP A 153 -11.10 -14.00 8.69
CA ASP A 153 -10.59 -12.80 8.03
C ASP A 153 -9.57 -12.07 8.93
N PHE A 154 -9.87 -11.91 10.23
CA PHE A 154 -8.95 -11.29 11.19
C PHE A 154 -7.61 -12.03 11.27
N VAL A 155 -7.63 -13.35 11.43
CA VAL A 155 -6.40 -14.17 11.52
C VAL A 155 -5.62 -14.10 10.21
N LEU A 156 -6.31 -14.28 9.08
CA LEU A 156 -5.69 -14.29 7.75
C LEU A 156 -5.06 -12.93 7.42
N TYR A 157 -5.74 -11.83 7.72
CA TYR A 157 -5.21 -10.48 7.52
C TYR A 157 -4.07 -10.17 8.48
N SER A 158 -4.16 -10.58 9.74
CA SER A 158 -3.08 -10.38 10.72
C SER A 158 -1.80 -11.10 10.27
N VAL A 159 -1.91 -12.35 9.81
CA VAL A 159 -0.79 -13.12 9.27
C VAL A 159 -0.24 -12.46 8.01
N ALA A 160 -1.09 -12.09 7.04
CA ALA A 160 -0.66 -11.46 5.80
C ALA A 160 0.05 -10.12 6.04
N TYR A 161 -0.51 -9.27 6.90
CA TYR A 161 0.10 -7.99 7.29
C TYR A 161 1.44 -8.21 7.98
N SER A 162 1.49 -9.11 8.96
CA SER A 162 2.73 -9.40 9.71
C SER A 162 3.81 -9.98 8.81
N ALA A 163 3.45 -10.84 7.86
CA ALA A 163 4.37 -11.39 6.89
C ALA A 163 4.95 -10.29 5.97
N GLY A 164 4.12 -9.39 5.48
CA GLY A 164 4.56 -8.24 4.68
C GLY A 164 5.50 -7.33 5.49
N PHE A 165 5.09 -6.98 6.71
CA PHE A 165 5.88 -6.14 7.61
C PHE A 165 7.25 -6.76 7.91
N HIS A 166 7.29 -8.03 8.29
CA HIS A 166 8.53 -8.72 8.62
C HIS A 166 9.46 -8.83 7.42
N LEU A 167 8.91 -9.04 6.22
CA LEU A 167 9.69 -9.06 4.97
C LEU A 167 10.47 -7.77 4.77
N THR A 168 9.84 -6.60 4.93
CA THR A 168 10.53 -5.33 4.68
C THR A 168 11.31 -4.84 5.90
N TYR A 169 10.71 -4.85 7.08
CA TYR A 169 11.33 -4.32 8.29
C TYR A 169 12.50 -5.17 8.80
N THR A 170 12.40 -6.50 8.72
CA THR A 170 13.40 -7.41 9.32
C THR A 170 14.27 -8.09 8.28
N LEU A 171 13.69 -8.63 7.20
CA LEU A 171 14.48 -9.39 6.22
C LEU A 171 15.19 -8.48 5.21
N MET A 172 14.55 -7.38 4.82
CA MET A 172 15.13 -6.42 3.88
C MET A 172 15.99 -5.39 4.62
N PHE A 173 15.43 -4.71 5.63
CA PHE A 173 16.11 -3.64 6.36
C PHE A 173 16.51 -4.00 7.80
N GLY A 174 16.71 -5.29 8.07
CA GLY A 174 17.21 -5.74 9.36
C GLY A 174 18.58 -5.14 9.68
N LYS A 175 18.91 -5.10 10.97
CA LYS A 175 20.24 -4.64 11.42
C LYS A 175 21.33 -5.37 10.60
N PRO A 176 22.27 -4.65 9.96
CA PRO A 176 23.38 -5.27 9.26
C PRO A 176 24.13 -6.21 10.20
N THR A 177 24.36 -7.46 9.79
CA THR A 177 25.24 -8.37 10.53
C THR A 177 26.67 -7.89 10.35
N GLU A 178 27.30 -7.47 11.44
CA GLU A 178 28.73 -7.12 11.52
C GLU A 178 29.65 -8.29 11.14
#